data_AF-A0A3M1BQG4-F1
#
_entry.id   AF-A0A3M1BQG4-F1
#
_cell.length_a   1.000
_cell.length_b   1.000
_cell.length_c   1.000
_cell.angle_alpha   90.00
_cell.angle_beta   90.00
_cell.angle_gamma   90.00
#
_symmetry.space_group_name_H-M   'P 1'
#
loop_
_entity.id
_entity.type
_entity.pdbx_description
1 polymer ?
#
loop_
_entity_poly.entity_id
_entity_poly.type
_entity_poly.pdbx_seq_one_letter_code
_entity_poly.pdbx_strand_id
1 'polypeptide(L)'
;MAAYCSASDVGVEIRKTFNDTDSPTTAEVDKICEEVAREIDGILVKAGYNLPIQDTAFLDYLRGVNRLGAAARVESILYGDAQPGESVRSERLFNWYQKKLKQIMGEAIGSVDDFTSGEHRLPVSFQQDEPDAEGVPPVFTRGMKF
;
A
#
# COMPACT_ATOMS: atom_id res chain seq x y z
N MET A 1 9.30 -18.73 8.62
CA MET A 1 8.79 -17.41 9.05
C MET A 1 7.51 -17.18 8.25
N ALA A 2 6.42 -16.75 8.86
CA ALA A 2 5.20 -16.49 8.09
C ALA A 2 5.34 -15.18 7.32
N ALA A 3 4.88 -15.15 6.06
CA ALA A 3 4.82 -13.92 5.29
C ALA A 3 3.79 -12.94 5.90
N TYR A 4 4.00 -11.63 5.68
CA TYR A 4 3.04 -10.60 6.10
C TYR A 4 1.86 -10.44 5.13
N CYS A 5 1.93 -11.04 3.95
CA CYS A 5 0.87 -11.04 2.94
C CYS A 5 0.87 -12.36 2.18
N SER A 6 -0.17 -12.61 1.41
CA SER A 6 -0.32 -13.80 0.56
C SER A 6 -0.47 -13.46 -0.91
N ALA A 7 -0.51 -14.49 -1.77
CA ALA A 7 -0.80 -14.36 -3.19
C ALA A 7 -2.14 -13.65 -3.47
N SER A 8 -3.15 -13.79 -2.61
CA SER A 8 -4.42 -13.07 -2.79
C SER A 8 -4.24 -11.57 -2.61
N ASP A 9 -3.45 -11.15 -1.64
CA ASP A 9 -3.17 -9.72 -1.39
C ASP A 9 -2.41 -9.10 -2.56
N VAL A 10 -1.37 -9.81 -3.05
CA VAL A 10 -0.62 -9.40 -4.24
C VAL A 10 -1.54 -9.31 -5.46
N GLY A 11 -2.44 -10.28 -5.62
CA GLY A 11 -3.41 -10.31 -6.69
C GLY A 11 -4.33 -9.09 -6.73
N VAL A 12 -4.76 -8.60 -5.57
CA VAL A 12 -5.52 -7.33 -5.47
C VAL A 12 -4.69 -6.14 -5.95
N GLU A 13 -3.42 -6.05 -5.53
CA GLU A 13 -2.53 -4.94 -5.87
C GLU A 13 -2.26 -4.85 -7.38
N ILE A 14 -2.04 -6.00 -8.03
CA ILE A 14 -1.72 -6.05 -9.46
C ILE A 14 -2.94 -6.33 -10.35
N ARG A 15 -4.13 -6.50 -9.75
CA ARG A 15 -5.40 -6.83 -10.42
C ARG A 15 -5.35 -8.14 -11.20
N LYS A 16 -4.71 -9.16 -10.63
CA LYS A 16 -4.57 -10.50 -11.20
C LYS A 16 -4.99 -11.55 -10.17
N THR A 17 -5.62 -12.62 -10.61
CA THR A 17 -5.82 -13.82 -9.77
C THR A 17 -4.76 -14.85 -10.17
N PHE A 18 -4.14 -15.49 -9.19
CA PHE A 18 -3.19 -16.59 -9.41
C PHE A 18 -3.85 -17.93 -9.15
N ASN A 19 -3.44 -18.93 -9.90
CA ASN A 19 -3.83 -20.32 -9.69
C ASN A 19 -2.60 -21.24 -9.81
N ASP A 20 -2.80 -22.54 -9.59
CA ASP A 20 -1.71 -23.53 -9.57
C ASP A 20 -1.14 -23.87 -10.96
N THR A 21 -1.74 -23.34 -12.02
CA THR A 21 -1.33 -23.54 -13.41
C THR A 21 -0.81 -22.27 -14.09
N ASP A 22 -0.92 -21.11 -13.42
CA ASP A 22 -0.41 -19.85 -13.92
C ASP A 22 1.11 -19.79 -13.81
N SER A 23 1.72 -18.85 -14.55
CA SER A 23 3.12 -18.47 -14.35
C SER A 23 3.18 -16.98 -14.01
N PRO A 24 3.57 -16.60 -12.77
CA PRO A 24 3.85 -17.48 -11.62
C PRO A 24 2.59 -18.11 -11.02
N THR A 25 2.75 -19.27 -10.41
CA THR A 25 1.71 -20.00 -9.66
C THR A 25 1.41 -19.33 -8.31
N THR A 26 0.27 -19.66 -7.69
CA THR A 26 -0.06 -19.21 -6.32
C THR A 26 1.08 -19.48 -5.34
N ALA A 27 1.62 -20.70 -5.35
CA ALA A 27 2.70 -21.11 -4.44
C ALA A 27 4.01 -20.37 -4.70
N GLU A 28 4.31 -20.00 -5.94
CA GLU A 28 5.48 -19.17 -6.27
C GLU A 28 5.30 -17.74 -5.78
N VAL A 29 4.09 -17.17 -5.92
CA VAL A 29 3.79 -15.84 -5.38
C VAL A 29 3.88 -15.84 -3.85
N ASP A 30 3.38 -16.88 -3.18
CA ASP A 30 3.51 -17.00 -1.71
C ASP A 30 4.99 -17.08 -1.29
N LYS A 31 5.84 -17.82 -2.02
CA LYS A 31 7.29 -17.83 -1.78
C LYS A 31 7.92 -16.45 -1.94
N ILE A 32 7.50 -15.68 -2.94
CA ILE A 32 7.95 -14.29 -3.11
C ILE A 32 7.53 -13.44 -1.89
N CYS A 33 6.31 -13.61 -1.39
CA CYS A 33 5.84 -12.93 -0.18
C CYS A 33 6.68 -13.31 1.07
N GLU A 34 7.11 -14.56 1.19
CA GLU A 34 8.00 -15.03 2.28
C GLU A 34 9.42 -14.49 2.16
N GLU A 35 9.94 -14.34 0.94
CA GLU A 35 11.25 -13.74 0.70
C GLU A 35 11.27 -12.26 1.06
N VAL A 36 10.26 -11.50 0.62
CA VAL A 36 10.14 -10.08 0.94
C VAL A 36 9.89 -9.88 2.45
N ALA A 37 9.10 -10.75 3.09
CA ALA A 37 8.93 -10.71 4.55
C ALA A 37 10.27 -10.91 5.29
N ARG A 38 11.11 -11.86 4.85
CA ARG A 38 12.45 -12.08 5.41
C ARG A 38 13.36 -10.86 5.24
N GLU A 39 13.26 -10.14 4.13
CA GLU A 39 14.02 -8.90 3.92
C GLU A 39 13.57 -7.80 4.89
N ILE A 40 12.26 -7.62 5.02
CA ILE A 40 11.65 -6.68 5.98
C ILE A 40 12.11 -7.02 7.40
N ASP A 41 12.07 -8.29 7.79
CA ASP A 41 12.52 -8.76 9.10
C ASP A 41 14.01 -8.47 9.34
N GLY A 42 14.84 -8.72 8.33
CA GLY A 42 16.26 -8.38 8.39
C GLY A 42 16.51 -6.88 8.58
N ILE A 43 15.65 -6.04 8.00
CA ILE A 43 15.71 -4.58 8.17
C ILE A 43 15.19 -4.15 9.54
N LEU A 44 14.11 -4.75 10.03
CA LEU A 44 13.55 -4.50 11.37
C LEU A 44 14.57 -4.82 12.45
N VAL A 45 15.24 -5.97 12.36
CA VAL A 45 16.31 -6.35 13.31
C VAL A 45 17.46 -5.34 13.26
N LYS A 46 17.88 -4.90 12.07
CA LYS A 46 18.93 -3.86 11.92
C LYS A 46 18.50 -2.52 12.50
N ALA A 47 17.21 -2.18 12.42
CA ALA A 47 16.64 -0.98 13.00
C ALA A 47 16.36 -1.10 14.52
N GLY A 48 16.68 -2.24 15.14
CA GLY A 48 16.57 -2.46 16.58
C GLY A 48 15.21 -2.96 17.07
N TYR A 49 14.31 -3.37 16.17
CA TYR A 49 13.04 -3.99 16.55
C TYR A 49 13.24 -5.44 16.99
N ASN A 50 12.48 -5.86 18.00
CA ASN A 50 12.40 -7.26 18.41
C ASN A 50 11.32 -7.97 17.60
N LEU A 51 11.66 -9.13 17.05
CA LEU A 51 10.71 -10.02 16.39
C LEU A 51 10.24 -11.11 17.37
N PRO A 52 8.97 -11.53 17.32
CA PRO A 52 7.92 -11.04 16.42
C PRO A 52 7.32 -9.71 16.89
N ILE A 53 6.98 -8.85 15.92
CA ILE A 53 6.26 -7.60 16.15
C ILE A 53 4.89 -7.90 16.78
N GLN A 54 4.57 -7.22 17.88
CA GLN A 54 3.30 -7.40 18.61
C GLN A 54 2.27 -6.31 18.29
N ASP A 55 2.73 -5.12 17.86
CA ASP A 55 1.86 -4.00 17.54
C ASP A 55 1.08 -4.30 16.25
N THR A 56 -0.24 -4.38 16.37
CA THR A 56 -1.14 -4.72 15.26
C THR A 56 -1.18 -3.64 14.18
N ALA A 57 -1.09 -2.35 14.55
CA ALA A 57 -1.07 -1.26 13.57
C ALA A 57 0.24 -1.28 12.78
N PHE A 58 1.35 -1.56 13.45
CA PHE A 58 2.63 -1.72 12.78
C PHE A 58 2.65 -2.99 11.93
N LEU A 59 2.07 -4.10 12.39
CA LEU A 59 1.90 -5.30 11.56
C LEU A 59 1.12 -5.00 10.28
N ASP A 60 -0.01 -4.29 10.35
CA ASP A 60 -0.79 -3.90 9.17
C ASP A 60 0.02 -3.03 8.19
N TYR A 61 0.84 -2.13 8.72
CA TYR A 61 1.81 -1.40 7.91
C TYR A 61 2.79 -2.34 7.20
N LEU A 62 3.39 -3.30 7.92
CA LEU A 62 4.31 -4.28 7.35
C LEU A 62 3.63 -5.18 6.31
N ARG A 63 2.34 -5.51 6.46
CA ARG A 63 1.56 -6.21 5.41
C ARG A 63 1.53 -5.39 4.12
N GLY A 64 1.26 -4.09 4.22
CA GLY A 64 1.27 -3.18 3.07
C GLY A 64 2.64 -3.09 2.41
N VAL A 65 3.71 -3.00 3.20
CA VAL A 65 5.09 -2.95 2.68
C VAL A 65 5.46 -4.27 1.99
N ASN A 66 5.14 -5.42 2.59
CA ASN A 66 5.39 -6.74 2.01
C ASN A 66 4.64 -6.91 0.69
N ARG A 67 3.36 -6.49 0.66
CA ARG A 67 2.53 -6.54 -0.54
C ARG A 67 3.12 -5.72 -1.69
N LEU A 68 3.62 -4.51 -1.41
CA LEU A 68 4.27 -3.66 -2.43
C LEU A 68 5.54 -4.31 -2.98
N GLY A 69 6.41 -4.84 -2.12
CA GLY A 69 7.65 -5.49 -2.54
C GLY A 69 7.37 -6.77 -3.35
N ALA A 70 6.42 -7.58 -2.90
CA ALA A 70 6.02 -8.80 -3.60
C ALA A 70 5.35 -8.48 -4.95
N ALA A 71 4.45 -7.50 -5.00
CA ALA A 71 3.82 -7.04 -6.24
C ALA A 71 4.84 -6.55 -7.27
N ALA A 72 5.83 -5.77 -6.85
CA ALA A 72 6.90 -5.30 -7.73
C ALA A 72 7.68 -6.46 -8.37
N ARG A 73 8.03 -7.48 -7.58
CA ARG A 73 8.74 -8.67 -8.06
C ARG A 73 7.88 -9.50 -9.01
N VAL A 74 6.62 -9.71 -8.65
CA VAL A 74 5.70 -10.49 -9.48
C VAL A 74 5.42 -9.79 -10.82
N GLU A 75 5.20 -8.47 -10.83
CA GLU A 75 5.09 -7.71 -12.08
C GLU A 75 6.37 -7.76 -12.91
N SER A 76 7.55 -7.70 -12.28
CA SER A 76 8.81 -7.86 -12.99
C SER A 76 8.95 -9.24 -13.65
N ILE A 77 8.45 -10.31 -13.02
CA ILE A 77 8.45 -11.66 -13.61
C ILE A 77 7.47 -11.74 -14.79
N LEU A 78 6.29 -11.16 -14.63
CA LEU A 78 5.24 -11.19 -15.64
C LEU A 78 5.56 -10.33 -16.86
N TYR A 79 6.21 -9.19 -16.67
CA TYR A 79 6.26 -8.11 -17.67
C TYR A 79 7.65 -7.48 -17.88
N GLY A 80 8.68 -7.91 -17.14
CA GLY A 80 9.97 -7.23 -17.01
C GLY A 80 10.66 -6.81 -18.31
N ASP A 81 10.54 -7.60 -19.37
CA ASP A 81 11.10 -7.29 -20.71
C ASP A 81 10.04 -7.22 -21.82
N ALA A 82 8.77 -7.47 -21.48
CA ALA A 82 7.76 -7.84 -22.47
C ALA A 82 6.94 -6.67 -23.01
N GLN A 83 6.82 -5.55 -22.27
CA GLN A 83 5.89 -4.48 -22.65
C GLN A 83 6.41 -3.07 -22.36
N PRO A 84 6.31 -2.14 -23.34
CA PRO A 84 6.68 -0.74 -23.14
C PRO A 84 5.73 -0.08 -22.11
N GLY A 85 6.29 0.33 -20.97
CA GLY A 85 5.57 1.03 -19.89
C GLY A 85 5.22 0.19 -18.67
N GLU A 86 5.26 -1.15 -18.76
CA GLU A 86 5.05 -2.06 -17.62
C GLU A 86 6.28 -2.10 -16.69
N SER A 87 7.49 -1.99 -17.26
CA SER A 87 8.71 -1.75 -16.48
C SER A 87 8.60 -0.52 -15.57
N VAL A 88 7.86 0.51 -16.01
CA VAL A 88 7.65 1.74 -15.23
C VAL A 88 6.75 1.49 -14.01
N ARG A 89 5.80 0.54 -14.08
CA ARG A 89 4.92 0.23 -12.96
C ARG A 89 5.64 -0.60 -11.91
N SER A 90 6.31 -1.68 -12.31
CA SER A 90 7.09 -2.53 -11.41
C SER A 90 8.20 -1.73 -10.71
N GLU A 91 8.92 -0.87 -11.46
CA GLU A 91 9.90 0.06 -10.89
C GLU A 91 9.26 1.04 -9.90
N ARG A 92 8.07 1.57 -10.20
CA ARG A 92 7.37 2.49 -9.29
C ARG A 92 6.98 1.80 -7.97
N LEU A 93 6.45 0.58 -8.05
CA LEU A 93 6.15 -0.25 -6.87
C LEU A 93 7.42 -0.53 -6.06
N PHE A 94 8.51 -0.89 -6.75
CA PHE A 94 9.80 -1.14 -6.10
C PHE A 94 10.35 0.13 -5.43
N ASN A 95 10.25 1.29 -6.08
CA ASN A 95 10.67 2.57 -5.51
C ASN A 95 9.86 2.95 -4.26
N TRP A 96 8.55 2.67 -4.26
CA TRP A 96 7.71 2.86 -3.07
C TRP A 96 8.09 1.91 -1.94
N TYR A 97 8.33 0.63 -2.25
CA TYR A 97 8.84 -0.35 -1.30
C TYR A 97 10.17 0.11 -0.68
N GLN A 98 11.15 0.51 -1.49
CA GLN A 98 12.44 1.03 -1.03
C GLN A 98 12.29 2.27 -0.14
N LYS A 99 11.39 3.19 -0.50
CA LYS A 99 11.09 4.37 0.34
C LYS A 99 10.54 3.96 1.70
N LYS A 100 9.66 2.96 1.75
CA LYS A 100 9.06 2.45 3.00
C LYS A 100 10.08 1.72 3.88
N LEU A 101 11.01 0.97 3.29
CA LEU A 101 12.13 0.38 4.02
C LEU A 101 13.03 1.42 4.67
N LYS A 102 13.35 2.51 3.96
CA LYS A 102 14.12 3.63 4.54
C LYS A 102 13.39 4.32 5.69
N GLN A 103 12.06 4.38 5.65
CA GLN A 103 11.25 4.88 6.77
C GLN A 103 11.38 3.96 7.99
N ILE A 104 11.36 2.63 7.81
CA ILE A 104 11.56 1.67 8.90
C ILE A 104 12.96 1.81 9.54
N MET A 105 13.99 2.06 8.73
CA MET A 105 15.35 2.29 9.22
C MET A 105 15.53 3.66 9.90
N GLY A 106 14.49 4.50 9.94
CA GLY A 106 14.59 5.88 10.48
C GLY A 106 15.42 6.82 9.60
N GLU A 107 15.77 6.42 8.37
CA GLU A 107 16.65 7.18 7.49
C GLU A 107 15.92 8.26 6.67
N ALA A 108 14.58 8.21 6.57
CA ALA A 108 13.86 9.03 5.57
C ALA A 108 12.74 9.94 6.08
N ILE A 109 12.21 9.87 7.30
CA ILE A 109 11.22 10.83 7.83
C ILE A 109 11.41 10.95 9.35
N GLY A 110 11.46 12.19 9.85
CA GLY A 110 11.60 12.47 11.28
C GLY A 110 10.52 11.78 12.11
N SER A 111 10.96 11.14 13.20
CA SER A 111 10.17 10.53 14.27
C SER A 111 9.08 9.52 13.87
N VAL A 112 9.18 8.33 14.46
CA VAL A 112 8.12 7.30 14.49
C VAL A 112 6.82 7.83 15.14
N ASP A 113 6.88 8.96 15.88
CA ASP A 113 5.68 9.64 16.40
C ASP A 113 4.70 10.08 15.31
N ASP A 114 5.20 10.38 14.10
CA ASP A 114 4.37 10.89 12.99
C ASP A 114 3.45 9.82 12.36
N PHE A 115 3.63 8.55 12.74
CA PHE A 115 2.75 7.45 12.34
C PHE A 115 1.50 7.33 13.23
N THR A 116 1.53 7.93 14.43
CA THR A 116 0.43 7.89 15.42
C THR A 116 -0.30 9.23 15.60
N SER A 117 0.33 10.35 15.24
CA SER A 117 -0.34 11.64 15.15
C SER A 117 -1.22 11.67 13.91
N GLY A 118 -2.54 11.59 14.12
CA GLY A 118 -3.55 11.73 13.06
C GLY A 118 -3.63 13.11 12.39
N GLU A 119 -2.51 13.86 12.26
CA GLU A 119 -2.49 15.26 11.80
C GLU A 119 -2.24 15.44 10.28
N HIS A 120 -2.06 14.35 9.53
CA HIS A 120 -2.05 14.41 8.06
C HIS A 120 -3.15 13.57 7.42
N ARG A 121 -4.39 13.81 7.87
CA ARG A 121 -5.55 13.62 6.98
C ARG A 121 -5.47 14.69 5.89
N LEU A 122 -5.05 14.29 4.68
CA LEU A 122 -5.35 15.07 3.47
C LEU A 122 -6.83 15.49 3.54
N PRO A 123 -7.20 16.74 3.23
CA PRO A 123 -8.60 17.10 3.13
C PRO A 123 -9.20 16.25 2.02
N VAL A 124 -9.93 15.21 2.39
CA VAL A 124 -10.80 14.51 1.47
C VAL A 124 -11.94 15.47 1.21
N SER A 125 -11.83 16.24 0.13
CA SER A 125 -12.96 16.95 -0.44
C SER A 125 -13.93 15.90 -0.98
N PHE A 126 -14.74 15.35 -0.08
CA PHE A 126 -16.01 14.74 -0.45
C PHE A 126 -16.89 15.89 -0.95
N GLN A 127 -16.85 16.12 -2.26
CA GLN A 127 -17.94 16.82 -2.91
C GLN A 127 -19.09 15.81 -2.95
N GLN A 128 -19.89 15.84 -1.90
CA GLN A 128 -21.13 15.12 -1.78
C GLN A 128 -22.15 15.87 -2.65
N ASP A 129 -22.17 15.57 -3.95
CA ASP A 129 -23.32 15.90 -4.79
C ASP A 129 -24.46 14.96 -4.37
N GLU A 130 -25.25 15.39 -3.39
CA GLU A 130 -26.58 14.83 -3.16
C GLU A 130 -27.52 15.36 -4.24
N PRO A 131 -28.14 14.51 -5.08
CA PRO A 131 -29.34 14.90 -5.80
C PRO A 131 -30.54 14.70 -4.86
N ASP A 132 -30.71 15.59 -3.89
CA ASP A 132 -31.98 15.72 -3.16
C ASP A 132 -32.98 16.47 -4.05
N ALA A 133 -33.66 15.70 -4.90
CA ALA A 133 -34.80 16.17 -5.66
C ALA A 133 -36.09 15.81 -4.92
N GLU A 134 -36.51 16.64 -3.97
CA GLU A 134 -37.93 16.81 -3.62
C GLU A 134 -38.21 18.15 -2.91
N GLY A 135 -38.69 19.13 -3.69
CA GLY A 135 -39.88 19.89 -3.27
C GLY A 135 -39.77 21.09 -2.33
N VAL A 136 -38.66 21.83 -2.23
CA VAL A 136 -38.65 23.11 -1.49
C VAL A 136 -38.34 24.30 -2.41
N PRO A 137 -39.29 25.23 -2.65
CA PRO A 137 -39.01 26.41 -3.45
C PRO A 137 -38.05 27.37 -2.73
N PRO A 138 -37.11 28.00 -3.45
CA PRO A 138 -36.16 28.93 -2.84
C PRO A 138 -36.87 30.18 -2.29
N VAL A 139 -36.65 30.46 -1.02
CA VAL A 139 -37.11 31.68 -0.34
C VAL A 139 -36.26 32.85 -0.83
N PHE A 140 -36.86 33.76 -1.59
CA PHE A 140 -36.26 35.06 -1.90
C PHE A 140 -36.43 36.01 -0.71
N THR A 141 -35.43 36.12 0.17
CA THR A 141 -35.33 37.21 1.14
C THR A 141 -34.87 38.49 0.43
N ARG A 142 -35.84 39.26 -0.07
CA ARG A 142 -35.64 40.62 -0.56
C ARG A 142 -35.49 41.58 0.63
N GLY A 143 -34.24 41.85 1.03
CA GLY A 143 -33.87 42.87 2.02
C GLY A 143 -33.10 44.01 1.36
N MET A 144 -33.77 45.16 1.23
CA MET A 144 -33.33 46.40 0.60
C MET A 144 -32.41 47.25 1.51
N LYS A 145 -31.68 48.20 0.89
CA LYS A 145 -30.88 49.34 1.41
C LYS A 145 -29.39 49.04 1.64
N PHE A 146 -28.45 49.86 1.15
CA PHE A 146 -28.44 51.33 1.08
C PHE A 146 -28.36 51.91 -0.35
#